data_AF-A0A7W2TC57-F1
#
_entry.id   AF-A0A7W2TC57-F1
#
_cell.length_a   1.000
_cell.length_b   1.000
_cell.length_c   1.000
_cell.angle_alpha   90.00
_cell.angle_beta   90.00
_cell.angle_gamma   90.00
#
_symmetry.space_group_name_H-M   'P 1'
#
loop_
_entity.id
_entity.type
_entity.pdbx_description
1 polymer ?
#
loop_
_entity_poly.entity_id
_entity_poly.type
_entity_poly.pdbx_seq_one_letter_code
_entity_poly.pdbx_strand_id
1 'polypeptide(L)'
;MSEQYNRALLAGRWYRMEMNDVGHQLVEYAELCLDGSFEFSFVEQTSQGEIVSQIIELGDWGLVGDIHFTITQEEVVDSEHYRADLNDENNYQAYKVLALDSQIFKYQHIVSNEVFILRRVVDKIGHC
;
A
#
# COMPACT_ATOMS: atom_id res chain seq x y z
N MET A 1 21.33 15.23 6.26
CA MET A 1 19.99 14.64 6.09
C MET A 1 19.91 13.48 7.06
N SER A 2 18.90 13.40 7.94
CA SER A 2 18.82 12.27 8.87
C SER A 2 18.60 10.99 8.07
N GLU A 3 19.41 9.97 8.30
CA GLU A 3 19.28 8.66 7.64
C GLU A 3 17.96 7.92 7.98
N GLN A 4 17.14 8.52 8.84
CA GLN A 4 15.90 7.98 9.39
C GLN A 4 14.78 7.76 8.36
N TYR A 5 14.82 8.47 7.22
CA TYR A 5 13.78 8.41 6.19
C TYR A 5 14.36 8.13 4.80
N ASN A 6 15.25 7.15 4.71
CA ASN A 6 15.75 6.69 3.42
C ASN A 6 14.62 6.00 2.64
N ARG A 7 14.17 6.59 1.53
CA ARG A 7 13.10 6.04 0.68
C ARG A 7 13.38 4.61 0.21
N ALA A 8 14.65 4.22 0.10
CA ALA A 8 15.02 2.85 -0.28
C ALA A 8 14.56 1.80 0.73
N LEU A 9 14.29 2.18 1.99
CA LEU A 9 13.70 1.27 2.98
C LEU A 9 12.25 0.94 2.66
N LEU A 10 11.49 1.88 2.08
CA LEU A 10 10.10 1.64 1.65
C LEU A 10 10.02 0.79 0.39
N ALA A 11 10.98 0.92 -0.52
CA ALA A 11 10.95 0.15 -1.75
C ALA A 11 10.95 -1.37 -1.48
N GLY A 12 10.11 -2.11 -2.21
CA GLY A 12 9.87 -3.54 -2.04
C GLY A 12 8.40 -3.87 -1.77
N ARG A 13 8.14 -5.12 -1.38
CA ARG A 13 6.80 -5.64 -1.15
C ARG A 13 6.42 -5.67 0.32
N TRP A 14 5.17 -5.34 0.57
CA TRP A 14 4.58 -5.22 1.88
C TRP A 14 3.20 -5.87 1.91
N TYR A 15 2.77 -6.25 3.11
CA TYR A 15 1.53 -6.96 3.34
C TYR A 15 0.87 -6.50 4.63
N ARG A 16 -0.44 -6.28 4.58
CA ARG A 16 -1.29 -6.27 5.77
C ARG A 16 -2.55 -7.07 5.54
N MET A 17 -3.19 -7.42 6.65
CA MET A 17 -4.46 -8.12 6.65
C MET A 17 -5.28 -7.63 7.82
N GLU A 18 -6.56 -7.40 7.58
CA GLU A 18 -7.56 -7.11 8.59
C GLU A 18 -8.84 -7.90 8.33
N MET A 19 -9.62 -8.08 9.40
CA MET A 19 -10.95 -8.68 9.29
C MET A 19 -11.97 -7.55 9.31
N ASN A 20 -12.90 -7.56 8.38
CA ASN A 20 -14.03 -6.62 8.38
C ASN A 20 -15.15 -7.08 9.32
N ASP A 21 -16.15 -6.21 9.51
CA ASP A 21 -17.28 -6.44 10.43
C ASP A 21 -18.15 -7.65 10.06
N VAL A 22 -18.10 -8.08 8.81
CA VAL A 22 -18.87 -9.23 8.27
C VAL A 22 -18.06 -10.54 8.37
N GLY A 23 -16.82 -10.48 8.85
CA GLY A 23 -15.92 -11.62 8.99
C GLY A 23 -15.22 -12.02 7.69
N HIS A 24 -15.23 -11.15 6.68
CA HIS A 24 -14.33 -11.28 5.53
C HIS A 24 -12.95 -10.74 5.87
N GLN A 25 -11.96 -11.24 5.16
CA GLN A 25 -10.57 -10.83 5.27
C GLN A 25 -10.27 -9.81 4.17
N LEU A 26 -9.87 -8.60 4.54
CA LEU A 26 -9.25 -7.66 3.60
C LEU A 26 -7.74 -7.85 3.66
N VAL A 27 -7.15 -8.15 2.51
CA VAL A 27 -5.72 -8.29 2.32
C VAL A 27 -5.22 -7.15 1.45
N GLU A 28 -4.19 -6.45 1.91
CA GLU A 28 -3.49 -5.46 1.10
C GLU A 28 -2.07 -5.97 0.82
N TYR A 29 -1.73 -6.05 -0.46
CA TYR A 29 -0.36 -6.17 -0.94
C TYR A 29 0.08 -4.84 -1.53
N ALA A 30 1.21 -4.32 -1.07
CA ALA A 30 1.76 -3.07 -1.56
C ALA A 30 3.16 -3.30 -2.13
N GLU A 31 3.38 -2.93 -3.39
CA GLU A 31 4.68 -2.90 -4.04
C GLU A 31 5.07 -1.44 -4.28
N LEU A 32 6.20 -1.02 -3.69
CA LEU A 32 6.77 0.31 -3.87
C LEU A 32 8.07 0.17 -4.67
N CYS A 33 8.11 0.69 -5.88
CA CYS A 33 9.28 0.60 -6.75
C CYS A 33 10.25 1.76 -6.50
N LEU A 34 11.55 1.50 -6.67
CA LEU A 34 12.59 2.51 -6.48
C LEU A 34 12.50 3.68 -7.46
N ASP A 35 11.84 3.49 -8.60
CA ASP A 35 11.62 4.54 -9.62
C ASP A 35 10.53 5.55 -9.24
N GLY A 36 9.76 5.27 -8.18
CA GLY A 36 8.67 6.10 -7.70
C GLY A 36 7.28 5.58 -8.06
N SER A 37 7.16 4.46 -8.79
CA SER A 37 5.86 3.83 -9.04
C SER A 37 5.40 2.95 -7.86
N PHE A 38 4.10 2.82 -7.66
CA PHE A 38 3.50 1.86 -6.73
C PHE A 38 2.40 1.01 -7.38
N GLU A 39 2.18 -0.15 -6.78
CA GLU A 39 0.99 -0.99 -6.99
C GLU A 39 0.43 -1.41 -5.63
N PHE A 40 -0.82 -1.07 -5.35
CA PHE A 40 -1.56 -1.56 -4.18
C PHE A 40 -2.67 -2.48 -4.64
N SER A 41 -2.68 -3.72 -4.16
CA SER A 41 -3.71 -4.72 -4.46
C SER A 41 -4.49 -5.03 -3.20
N PHE A 42 -5.77 -4.66 -3.23
CA PHE A 42 -6.74 -4.89 -2.16
C PHE A 42 -7.61 -6.08 -2.55
N VAL A 43 -7.56 -7.15 -1.77
CA VAL A 43 -8.31 -8.38 -2.01
C VAL A 43 -9.22 -8.63 -0.82
N GLU A 44 -10.53 -8.55 -1.04
CA GLU A 44 -11.50 -8.99 -0.05
C GLU A 44 -11.81 -10.46 -0.28
N GLN A 45 -11.72 -11.27 0.77
CA GLN A 45 -11.94 -12.72 0.71
C GLN A 45 -12.89 -13.16 1.81
N THR A 46 -13.76 -14.12 1.51
CA THR A 46 -14.60 -14.76 2.53
C THR A 46 -13.72 -15.54 3.51
N SER A 47 -14.29 -15.92 4.66
CA SER A 47 -13.61 -16.81 5.62
C SER A 47 -13.23 -18.18 5.04
N GLN A 48 -13.78 -18.56 3.89
CA GLN A 48 -13.45 -19.79 3.16
C GLN A 48 -12.36 -19.58 2.09
N GLY A 49 -11.87 -18.36 1.93
CA GLY A 49 -10.83 -18.00 0.96
C GLY A 49 -11.34 -17.68 -0.44
N GLU A 50 -12.66 -17.56 -0.62
CA GLU A 50 -13.23 -17.13 -1.91
C GLU A 50 -13.05 -15.62 -2.09
N ILE A 51 -12.52 -15.19 -3.24
CA ILE A 51 -12.35 -13.77 -3.55
C ILE A 51 -13.73 -13.15 -3.79
N VAL A 52 -14.05 -12.15 -2.99
CA VAL A 52 -15.28 -11.35 -3.09
C VAL A 52 -15.06 -10.18 -4.04
N SER A 53 -13.91 -9.51 -3.91
CA SER A 53 -13.54 -8.39 -4.77
C SER A 53 -12.01 -8.24 -4.81
N GLN A 54 -11.53 -7.66 -5.91
CA GLN A 54 -10.14 -7.27 -6.06
C GLN A 54 -10.07 -5.91 -6.74
N ILE A 55 -9.30 -5.01 -6.14
CA ILE A 55 -9.01 -3.68 -6.68
C ILE A 55 -7.50 -3.51 -6.68
N ILE A 56 -6.95 -3.01 -7.78
CA ILE A 56 -5.53 -2.66 -7.88
C ILE A 56 -5.43 -1.16 -8.15
N GLU A 57 -4.70 -0.43 -7.33
CA GLU A 57 -4.35 0.97 -7.56
C GLU A 57 -2.90 1.07 -8.03
N LEU A 58 -2.68 1.89 -9.06
CA LEU A 58 -1.39 2.14 -9.66
C LEU A 58 -1.13 3.65 -9.70
N GLY A 59 0.12 4.04 -9.47
CA GLY A 59 0.48 5.45 -9.55
C GLY A 59 1.88 5.76 -9.05
N ASP A 60 2.07 6.99 -8.59
CA ASP A 60 3.34 7.50 -8.10
C ASP A 60 3.35 7.64 -6.58
N TRP A 61 4.52 7.45 -5.96
CA TRP A 61 4.72 7.65 -4.53
C TRP A 61 5.98 8.44 -4.22
N GLY A 62 6.01 9.01 -3.02
CA GLY A 62 7.19 9.68 -2.49
C GLY A 62 7.34 9.55 -0.98
N LEU A 63 8.53 9.92 -0.51
CA LEU A 63 8.87 10.08 0.90
C LEU A 63 9.74 11.33 1.06
N VAL A 64 9.27 12.33 1.79
CA VAL A 64 10.01 13.54 2.13
C VAL A 64 9.91 13.77 3.64
N GLY A 65 11.06 13.67 4.33
CA GLY A 65 11.04 13.63 5.80
C GLY A 65 10.20 12.45 6.28
N ASP A 66 9.32 12.68 7.25
CA ASP A 66 8.39 11.68 7.76
C ASP A 66 7.06 11.64 7.01
N ILE A 67 6.96 12.22 5.81
CA ILE A 67 5.72 12.24 5.02
C ILE A 67 5.86 11.33 3.82
N HIS A 68 5.09 10.23 3.83
CA HIS A 68 4.85 9.37 2.68
C HIS A 68 3.57 9.85 1.98
N PHE A 69 3.56 9.82 0.66
CA PHE A 69 2.37 10.17 -0.11
C PHE A 69 2.27 9.33 -1.37
N THR A 70 1.06 9.18 -1.87
CA THR A 70 0.72 8.50 -3.11
C THR A 70 -0.18 9.37 -3.97
N ILE A 71 -0.06 9.18 -5.28
CA ILE A 71 -0.89 9.79 -6.31
C ILE A 71 -1.40 8.66 -7.19
N THR A 72 -2.65 8.26 -6.99
CA THR A 72 -3.30 7.22 -7.80
C THR A 72 -3.58 7.78 -9.19
N GLN A 73 -3.15 7.06 -10.22
CA GLN A 73 -3.28 7.46 -11.62
C GLN A 73 -4.16 6.50 -12.40
N GLU A 74 -4.17 5.22 -12.00
CA GLU A 74 -4.87 4.16 -12.68
C GLU A 74 -5.41 3.17 -11.65
N GLU A 75 -6.54 2.55 -11.96
CA GLU A 75 -7.17 1.54 -11.13
C GLU A 75 -7.57 0.34 -12.01
N VAL A 76 -7.43 -0.86 -11.46
CA VAL A 76 -7.93 -2.10 -12.08
C VAL A 76 -9.00 -2.68 -11.18
N VAL A 77 -10.23 -2.72 -11.68
CA VAL A 77 -11.40 -3.27 -10.99
C VAL A 77 -12.03 -4.32 -11.89
N ASP A 78 -12.28 -5.52 -11.37
CA ASP A 78 -12.85 -6.64 -12.14
C ASP A 78 -12.11 -6.94 -13.46
N SER A 79 -10.78 -6.78 -13.46
CA SER A 79 -9.88 -6.92 -14.63
C SER A 79 -10.04 -5.84 -15.70
N GLU A 80 -10.85 -4.81 -15.46
CA GLU A 80 -10.95 -3.64 -16.32
C GLU A 80 -10.06 -2.52 -15.80
N HIS A 81 -9.40 -1.81 -16.71
CA HIS A 81 -8.42 -0.80 -16.39
C HIS A 81 -8.99 0.60 -16.63
N TYR A 82 -8.94 1.42 -15.59
CA TYR A 82 -9.50 2.76 -15.55
C TYR A 82 -8.40 3.78 -15.27
N ARG A 83 -8.56 4.98 -15.84
CA ARG A 83 -7.73 6.13 -15.45
C ARG A 83 -8.41 6.88 -14.33
N ALA A 84 -7.67 7.17 -13.28
CA ALA A 84 -8.13 7.99 -12.17
C ALA A 84 -8.33 9.44 -12.62
N ASP A 85 -9.34 10.12 -12.07
CA ASP A 85 -9.53 11.56 -12.29
C ASP A 85 -8.55 12.34 -11.42
N LEU A 86 -7.53 12.95 -12.03
CA LEU A 86 -6.54 13.75 -11.31
C LEU A 86 -7.10 15.06 -10.72
N ASN A 87 -8.36 15.40 -10.97
CA ASN A 87 -9.04 16.50 -10.28
C ASN A 87 -9.73 16.04 -8.99
N ASP A 88 -9.86 14.73 -8.76
CA ASP A 88 -10.42 14.19 -7.53
C ASP A 88 -9.33 14.16 -6.44
N GLU A 89 -9.57 14.90 -5.36
CA GLU A 89 -8.64 14.98 -4.22
C GLU A 89 -8.46 13.63 -3.52
N ASN A 90 -9.39 12.68 -3.68
CA ASN A 90 -9.28 11.34 -3.10
C ASN A 90 -8.17 10.50 -3.74
N ASN A 91 -7.67 10.87 -4.93
CA ASN A 91 -6.52 10.19 -5.56
C ASN A 91 -5.17 10.63 -4.97
N TYR A 92 -5.18 11.52 -3.98
CA TYR A 92 -3.98 12.05 -3.35
C TYR A 92 -4.01 11.74 -1.86
N GLN A 93 -3.18 10.78 -1.45
CA GLN A 93 -3.13 10.35 -0.06
C GLN A 93 -1.80 10.75 0.57
N ALA A 94 -1.86 11.21 1.84
CA ALA A 94 -0.67 11.63 2.57
C ALA A 94 -0.67 11.06 3.99
N TYR A 95 0.49 10.53 4.38
CA TYR A 95 0.66 9.78 5.60
C TYR A 95 1.92 10.22 6.35
N LYS A 96 1.81 10.31 7.67
CA LYS A 96 2.96 10.46 8.55
C LYS A 96 3.56 9.10 8.88
N VAL A 97 4.83 8.89 8.57
CA VAL A 97 5.60 7.70 8.92
C VAL A 97 5.92 7.72 10.41
N LEU A 98 5.37 6.77 11.16
CA LEU A 98 5.56 6.64 12.60
C LEU A 98 6.71 5.70 12.96
N ALA A 99 6.92 4.64 12.18
CA ALA A 99 8.06 3.74 12.29
C ALA A 99 8.36 3.08 10.94
N LEU A 100 9.65 2.95 10.62
CA LEU A 100 10.11 2.30 9.39
C LEU A 100 11.41 1.56 9.67
N ASP A 101 11.41 0.25 9.40
CA ASP A 101 12.59 -0.60 9.42
C ASP A 101 12.52 -1.65 8.29
N SER A 102 13.40 -2.66 8.30
CA SER A 102 13.46 -3.67 7.24
C SER A 102 12.26 -4.64 7.21
N GLN A 103 11.44 -4.65 8.27
CA GLN A 103 10.34 -5.59 8.50
C GLN A 103 8.99 -4.89 8.67
N ILE A 104 8.97 -3.68 9.22
CA ILE A 104 7.75 -2.95 9.58
C ILE A 104 7.73 -1.58 8.90
N PHE A 105 6.58 -1.27 8.31
CA PHE A 105 6.23 0.07 7.86
C PHE A 105 4.93 0.49 8.55
N LYS A 106 5.03 1.39 9.52
CA LYS A 106 3.90 1.94 10.28
C LYS A 106 3.72 3.42 9.95
N TYR A 107 2.52 3.78 9.51
CA TYR A 107 2.20 5.12 9.08
C TYR A 107 0.76 5.49 9.43
N GLN A 108 0.49 6.78 9.49
CA GLN A 108 -0.81 7.34 9.89
C GLN A 108 -1.32 8.29 8.82
N HIS A 109 -2.55 8.10 8.36
CA HIS A 109 -3.17 9.03 7.42
C HIS A 109 -3.37 10.40 8.07
N ILE A 110 -2.98 11.47 7.37
CA ILE A 110 -2.92 12.82 7.94
C ILE A 110 -4.32 13.38 8.24
N VAL A 111 -5.33 13.01 7.43
CA VAL A 111 -6.70 13.52 7.58
C VAL A 111 -7.54 12.63 8.49
N SER A 112 -7.65 11.33 8.19
CA SER A 112 -8.49 10.39 8.95
C SER A 112 -7.88 9.97 10.28
N ASN A 113 -6.57 10.17 10.47
CA ASN A 113 -5.78 9.69 11.62
C ASN A 113 -5.71 8.16 11.75
N GLU A 114 -6.19 7.40 10.77
CA GLU A 114 -6.08 5.95 10.73
C GLU A 114 -4.62 5.51 10.66
N VAL A 115 -4.30 4.43 11.36
CA VAL A 115 -2.93 3.93 11.49
C VAL A 115 -2.83 2.57 10.83
N PHE A 116 -1.92 2.45 9.87
CA PHE A 116 -1.64 1.24 9.13
C PHE A 116 -0.31 0.65 9.57
N ILE A 117 -0.22 -0.68 9.58
CA ILE A 117 1.00 -1.43 9.89
C ILE A 117 1.18 -2.49 8.82
N LEU A 118 2.13 -2.25 7.93
CA LEU A 118 2.53 -3.16 6.87
C LEU A 118 3.75 -3.97 7.30
N ARG A 119 3.78 -5.24 6.92
CA ARG A 119 4.89 -6.16 7.16
C ARG A 119 5.59 -6.47 5.85
N ARG A 120 6.92 -6.49 5.85
CA ARG A 120 7.72 -6.80 4.67
C ARG A 120 7.41 -8.22 4.19
N VAL A 121 7.18 -8.38 2.89
CA VAL A 121 7.14 -9.70 2.25
C VAL A 121 8.58 -10.10 1.95
N VAL A 122 9.02 -11.20 2.56
CA VAL A 122 10.32 -11.79 2.23
C VAL A 122 10.08 -12.78 1.10
N ASP A 123 10.48 -12.41 -0.12
CA ASP A 123 10.56 -13.38 -1.21
C ASP A 123 11.55 -14.46 -0.77
N LYS A 124 11.04 -15.64 -0.37
CA LYS A 124 11.88 -16.83 -0.33
C LYS A 124 12.22 -17.13 -1.79
N ILE A 125 13.39 -16.66 -2.23
CA ILE A 125 14.07 -17.23 -3.39
C ILE A 125 14.37 -18.68 -2.99
N GLY A 126 13.39 -19.56 -3.20
CA GLY A 126 13.59 -21.00 -3.20
C GLY A 126 14.46 -21.32 -4.39
N HIS A 127 15.77 -21.34 -4.20
CA HIS A 127 16.64 -22.10 -5.09
C HIS A 127 16.23 -23.57 -4.98
N CYS A 128 15.47 -24.03 -5.96
CA CYS A 128 15.34 -25.46 -6.30
C CYS A 128 16.63 -25.93 -6.97
#